data_AF-F9ZEG9-F1
#
_entry.id   AF-F9ZEG9-F1
#
_cell.length_a   1.000
_cell.length_b   1.000
_cell.length_c   1.000
_cell.angle_alpha   90.00
_cell.angle_beta   90.00
_cell.angle_gamma   90.00
#
_symmetry.space_group_name_H-M   'P 1'
#
loop_
_entity.id
_entity.type
_entity.pdbx_description
1 polymer ?
#
loop_
_entity_poly.entity_id
_entity_poly.type
_entity_poly.pdbx_seq_one_letter_code
_entity_poly.pdbx_strand_id
1 'polypeptide(L)'
;MSNESIEMIKTKTEQLRIKKKQLLALQTKEVEGNEKAAMLEKSLAQANKDHEACLLSNLAGNTTDKALDQSKSTIKKLIDSIQEANEISEPMQKIKHDLQFEIYDLEGNIAAHRSILCRELEKEAREEIAANKKLTEQLSEGFVAFMSNGEPNNTWERFLLLNFPHPSQHDIHNAVDKFKAAYEFMRD
;
A
#
# COMPACT_ATOMS: atom_id res chain seq x y z
N MET A 1 -7.09 26.51 10.46
CA MET A 1 -6.98 25.21 9.75
C MET A 1 -6.32 25.39 8.40
N SER A 2 -5.08 24.91 8.29
CA SER A 2 -4.35 24.75 7.02
C SER A 2 -5.06 23.72 6.12
N ASN A 3 -5.96 24.20 5.25
CA ASN A 3 -6.66 23.37 4.27
C ASN A 3 -5.69 22.65 3.32
N GLU A 4 -4.48 23.19 3.13
CA GLU A 4 -3.48 22.64 2.20
C GLU A 4 -2.92 21.30 2.66
N SER A 5 -2.50 21.17 3.91
CA SER A 5 -1.98 19.90 4.45
C SER A 5 -3.03 18.79 4.38
N ILE A 6 -4.28 19.12 4.68
CA ILE A 6 -5.41 18.17 4.65
C ILE A 6 -5.70 17.70 3.22
N GLU A 7 -5.78 18.63 2.26
CA GLU A 7 -6.00 18.28 0.85
C GLU A 7 -4.83 17.49 0.25
N MET A 8 -3.60 17.75 0.69
CA MET A 8 -2.43 16.96 0.29
C MET A 8 -2.49 15.52 0.83
N ILE A 9 -2.85 15.35 2.10
CA ILE A 9 -3.03 14.00 2.69
C ILE A 9 -4.15 13.28 1.94
N LYS A 10 -5.28 13.95 1.67
CA LYS A 10 -6.41 13.40 0.91
C LYS A 10 -6.00 12.90 -0.46
N THR A 11 -5.38 13.77 -1.25
CA THR A 11 -4.97 13.48 -2.62
C THR A 11 -3.98 12.31 -2.66
N LYS A 12 -2.97 12.33 -1.79
CA LYS A 12 -1.96 11.26 -1.72
C LYS A 12 -2.54 9.94 -1.21
N THR A 13 -3.50 9.98 -0.27
CA THR A 13 -4.17 8.77 0.22
C THR A 13 -5.01 8.12 -0.88
N GLU A 14 -5.70 8.90 -1.70
CA GLU A 14 -6.43 8.35 -2.86
C GLU A 14 -5.48 7.78 -3.92
N GLN A 15 -4.37 8.48 -4.21
CA GLN A 15 -3.33 7.94 -5.09
C GLN A 15 -2.77 6.61 -4.58
N LEU A 16 -2.50 6.52 -3.27
CA LEU A 16 -2.04 5.28 -2.63
C LEU A 16 -3.07 4.16 -2.78
N ARG A 17 -4.36 4.46 -2.59
CA ARG A 17 -5.46 3.50 -2.77
C ARG A 17 -5.50 2.97 -4.21
N ILE A 18 -5.40 3.85 -5.20
CA ILE A 18 -5.38 3.48 -6.62
C ILE A 18 -4.18 2.58 -6.92
N LYS A 19 -2.97 2.95 -6.46
CA LYS A 19 -1.76 2.16 -6.69
C LYS A 19 -1.82 0.79 -6.01
N LYS A 20 -2.35 0.70 -4.79
CA LYS A 20 -2.58 -0.59 -4.11
C LYS A 20 -3.55 -1.50 -4.88
N LYS A 21 -4.62 -0.93 -5.47
CA LYS A 21 -5.52 -1.68 -6.37
C LYS A 21 -4.80 -2.16 -7.64
N GLN A 22 -3.96 -1.31 -8.24
CA GLN A 22 -3.16 -1.68 -9.42
C GLN A 22 -2.18 -2.83 -9.09
N LEU A 23 -1.53 -2.77 -7.92
CA LEU A 23 -0.61 -3.81 -7.47
C LEU A 23 -1.33 -5.15 -7.28
N LEU A 24 -2.51 -5.12 -6.66
CA LEU A 24 -3.32 -6.32 -6.50
C LEU A 24 -3.75 -6.91 -7.85
N ALA A 25 -4.20 -6.07 -8.78
CA ALA A 25 -4.57 -6.51 -10.13
C ALA A 25 -3.38 -7.16 -10.87
N LEU A 26 -2.18 -6.59 -10.71
CA LEU A 26 -0.96 -7.13 -11.31
C LEU A 26 -0.56 -8.48 -10.69
N GLN A 27 -0.67 -8.61 -9.37
CA GLN A 27 -0.44 -9.89 -8.67
C GLN A 27 -1.43 -10.97 -9.10
N THR A 28 -2.70 -10.61 -9.28
CA THR A 28 -3.70 -11.55 -9.82
C THR A 28 -3.32 -11.99 -11.23
N LYS A 29 -2.92 -11.05 -12.10
CA LYS A 29 -2.47 -11.35 -13.47
C LYS A 29 -1.23 -12.25 -13.50
N GLU A 30 -0.30 -12.04 -12.59
CA GLU A 30 0.89 -12.88 -12.42
C GLU A 30 0.52 -14.32 -12.07
N VAL A 31 -0.41 -14.52 -11.14
CA VAL A 31 -0.92 -15.85 -10.79
C VAL A 31 -1.63 -16.50 -11.97
N GLU A 32 -2.55 -15.79 -12.64
CA GLU A 32 -3.24 -16.28 -13.86
C GLU A 32 -2.23 -16.69 -14.96
N GLY A 33 -1.19 -15.89 -15.17
CA GLY A 33 -0.12 -16.17 -16.14
C GLY A 33 0.66 -17.42 -15.78
N ASN A 34 1.06 -17.57 -14.51
CA ASN A 34 1.80 -18.73 -14.02
C ASN A 34 0.97 -20.03 -14.12
N GLU A 35 -0.33 -19.96 -13.79
CA GLU A 35 -1.24 -21.10 -13.95
C GLU A 35 -1.37 -21.51 -15.42
N LYS A 36 -1.51 -20.53 -16.33
CA LYS A 36 -1.57 -20.79 -17.77
C LYS A 36 -0.27 -21.41 -18.29
N ALA A 37 0.90 -20.90 -17.88
CA ALA A 37 2.20 -21.45 -18.26
C ALA A 37 2.33 -22.91 -17.80
N ALA A 38 1.98 -23.21 -16.55
CA ALA A 38 2.00 -24.58 -16.02
C ALA A 38 1.06 -25.53 -16.78
N MET A 39 -0.12 -25.07 -17.21
CA MET A 39 -1.02 -25.86 -18.05
C MET A 39 -0.44 -26.14 -19.45
N LEU A 40 0.23 -25.15 -20.05
CA LEU A 40 0.89 -25.30 -21.34
C LEU A 40 2.07 -26.27 -21.25
N GLU A 41 2.89 -26.19 -20.21
CA GLU A 41 3.99 -27.12 -19.96
C GLU A 41 3.50 -28.56 -19.79
N LYS A 42 2.41 -28.76 -19.03
CA LYS A 42 1.78 -30.07 -18.89
C LYS A 42 1.26 -30.61 -20.23
N SER A 43 0.67 -29.74 -21.05
CA SER A 43 0.17 -30.08 -22.39
C SER A 43 1.33 -30.42 -23.35
N LEU A 44 2.44 -29.70 -23.26
CA LEU A 44 3.66 -29.98 -24.03
C LEU A 44 4.25 -31.34 -23.66
N ALA A 45 4.33 -31.65 -22.36
CA ALA A 45 4.80 -32.95 -21.89
C ALA A 45 3.93 -34.10 -22.43
N GLN A 46 2.61 -33.92 -22.50
CA GLN A 46 1.71 -34.90 -23.11
C GLN A 46 1.89 -34.98 -24.63
N ALA A 47 1.94 -33.84 -25.33
CA ALA A 47 2.13 -33.79 -26.77
C ALA A 47 3.44 -34.45 -27.22
N ASN A 48 4.51 -34.33 -26.41
CA ASN A 48 5.78 -35.02 -26.67
C ASN A 48 5.64 -36.55 -26.58
N LYS A 49 4.91 -37.07 -25.58
CA LYS A 49 4.64 -38.52 -25.48
C LYS A 49 3.80 -39.02 -26.65
N ASP A 50 2.78 -38.26 -27.03
CA ASP A 50 1.91 -38.60 -28.16
C ASP A 50 2.68 -38.56 -29.48
N HIS A 51 3.62 -37.62 -29.62
CA HIS A 51 4.52 -37.53 -30.77
C HIS A 51 5.44 -38.74 -30.88
N GLU A 52 6.05 -39.16 -29.77
CA GLU A 52 6.91 -40.34 -29.72
C GLU A 52 6.13 -41.60 -30.12
N ALA A 53 4.91 -41.78 -29.59
CA ALA A 53 4.04 -42.88 -29.99
C ALA A 53 3.65 -42.81 -31.47
N CYS A 54 3.35 -41.62 -31.99
CA CYS A 54 3.05 -41.39 -33.41
C CYS A 54 4.24 -41.74 -34.31
N LEU A 55 5.46 -41.34 -33.91
CA LEU A 55 6.70 -41.66 -34.60
C LEU A 55 6.93 -43.17 -34.67
N LEU A 56 6.81 -43.88 -33.55
CA LEU A 56 6.92 -45.34 -33.50
C LEU A 56 5.88 -46.04 -34.39
N SER A 57 4.63 -45.55 -34.38
CA SER A 57 3.55 -46.08 -35.21
C SER A 57 3.78 -45.81 -36.71
N ASN A 58 4.30 -44.64 -37.07
CA ASN A 58 4.67 -44.30 -38.45
C ASN A 58 5.84 -45.16 -38.94
N LEU A 59 6.87 -45.39 -38.13
CA LEU A 59 7.98 -46.31 -38.44
C LEU A 59 7.51 -47.75 -38.65
N ALA A 60 6.49 -48.18 -37.91
CA ALA A 60 5.84 -49.48 -38.09
C ALA A 60 4.89 -49.54 -39.30
N GLY A 61 4.72 -48.44 -40.04
CA GLY A 61 3.82 -48.35 -41.19
C GLY A 61 2.33 -48.20 -40.84
N ASN A 62 2.01 -48.00 -39.57
CA ASN A 62 0.63 -47.93 -39.06
C ASN A 62 0.05 -46.50 -39.09
N THR A 63 0.88 -45.49 -39.32
CA THR A 63 0.48 -44.07 -39.34
C THR A 63 1.09 -43.33 -40.53
N THR A 64 0.40 -42.30 -41.03
CA THR A 64 0.85 -41.48 -42.17
C THR A 64 1.81 -40.37 -41.76
N ASP A 65 2.68 -39.95 -42.69
CA ASP A 65 3.59 -38.81 -42.49
C ASP A 65 2.83 -37.51 -42.16
N LYS A 66 1.63 -37.34 -42.72
CA LYS A 66 0.76 -36.21 -42.43
C LYS A 66 0.38 -36.12 -40.94
N ALA A 67 0.12 -37.26 -40.29
CA ALA A 67 -0.18 -37.29 -38.85
C ALA A 67 1.07 -37.01 -38.00
N LEU A 68 2.25 -37.43 -38.46
CA LEU A 68 3.52 -37.10 -37.83
C LEU A 68 3.82 -35.59 -37.90
N ASP A 69 3.59 -34.98 -39.07
CA ASP A 69 3.77 -33.54 -39.27
C ASP A 69 2.78 -32.70 -38.44
N GLN A 70 1.54 -33.15 -38.32
CA GLN A 70 0.55 -32.51 -37.44
C GLN A 70 1.00 -32.54 -35.97
N SER A 71 1.51 -33.68 -35.51
CA SER A 71 2.03 -33.81 -34.14
C SER A 71 3.20 -32.86 -33.87
N LYS A 72 4.17 -32.74 -34.81
CA LYS A 72 5.26 -31.75 -34.73
C LYS A 72 4.74 -30.32 -34.68
N SER A 73 3.74 -29.99 -35.51
CA SER A 73 3.12 -28.67 -35.53
C SER A 73 2.47 -28.32 -34.19
N THR A 74 1.79 -29.29 -33.54
CA THR A 74 1.20 -29.11 -32.21
C THR A 74 2.27 -28.80 -31.15
N ILE A 75 3.37 -29.56 -31.12
CA ILE A 75 4.50 -29.30 -30.21
C ILE A 75 5.05 -27.89 -30.42
N LYS A 76 5.29 -27.50 -31.67
CA LYS A 76 5.82 -26.17 -31.98
C LYS A 76 4.90 -25.06 -31.47
N LYS A 77 3.60 -25.15 -31.72
CA LYS A 77 2.62 -24.17 -31.21
C LYS A 77 2.63 -24.05 -29.69
N LEU A 78 2.78 -25.17 -28.98
CA LEU A 78 2.87 -25.18 -27.52
C LEU A 78 4.16 -24.52 -27.02
N ILE A 79 5.29 -24.79 -27.67
CA ILE A 79 6.57 -24.14 -27.35
C ILE A 79 6.46 -22.62 -27.57
N ASP A 80 5.93 -22.19 -28.72
CA ASP A 80 5.74 -20.77 -29.04
C ASP A 80 4.85 -20.10 -27.98
N SER A 81 3.76 -20.75 -27.57
CA SER A 81 2.84 -20.24 -26.53
C SER A 81 3.48 -20.15 -25.13
N ILE A 82 4.35 -21.10 -24.78
CA ILE A 82 5.10 -21.06 -23.50
C ILE A 82 6.11 -19.93 -23.52
N GLN A 83 6.81 -19.74 -24.63
CA GLN A 83 7.76 -18.66 -24.78
C GLN A 83 7.08 -17.29 -24.65
N GLU A 84 5.95 -17.07 -25.33
CA GLU A 84 5.15 -15.85 -25.19
C GLU A 84 4.72 -15.60 -23.74
N ALA A 85 4.31 -16.65 -23.01
CA ALA A 85 3.94 -16.52 -21.60
C ALA A 85 5.12 -16.11 -20.71
N ASN A 86 6.31 -16.65 -20.98
CA ASN A 86 7.53 -16.33 -20.24
C ASN A 86 8.05 -14.92 -20.55
N GLU A 87 7.96 -14.47 -21.80
CA GLU A 87 8.40 -13.12 -22.22
C GLU A 87 7.61 -11.98 -21.54
N ILE A 88 6.37 -12.25 -21.13
CA ILE A 88 5.54 -11.27 -20.39
C ILE A 88 5.94 -11.18 -18.90
N SER A 89 6.62 -12.19 -18.36
CA SER A 89 6.93 -12.27 -16.93
C SER A 89 7.91 -11.18 -16.47
N GLU A 90 9.02 -10.99 -17.19
CA GLU A 90 10.04 -9.98 -16.84
C GLU A 90 9.50 -8.53 -16.81
N PRO A 91 8.82 -8.03 -17.86
CA PRO A 91 8.27 -6.67 -17.82
C PRO A 91 7.21 -6.52 -16.73
N MET A 92 6.43 -7.56 -16.44
CA MET A 92 5.44 -7.55 -15.35
C MET A 92 6.12 -7.45 -13.98
N GLN A 93 7.21 -8.19 -13.73
CA GLN A 93 7.99 -8.08 -12.50
C GLN A 93 8.59 -6.68 -12.33
N LYS A 94 9.09 -6.08 -13.40
CA LYS A 94 9.59 -4.70 -13.38
C LYS A 94 8.50 -3.70 -12.99
N ILE A 95 7.33 -3.76 -13.64
CA ILE A 95 6.18 -2.89 -13.33
C ILE A 95 5.75 -3.07 -11.87
N LYS A 96 5.73 -4.32 -11.37
CA LYS A 96 5.40 -4.63 -9.98
C LYS A 96 6.38 -3.96 -9.01
N HIS A 97 7.67 -4.05 -9.30
CA HIS A 97 8.72 -3.45 -8.49
C HIS A 97 8.64 -1.92 -8.47
N ASP A 98 8.50 -1.30 -9.65
CA ASP A 98 8.35 0.16 -9.77
C ASP A 98 7.12 0.65 -9.00
N LEU A 99 5.99 -0.06 -9.12
CA LEU A 99 4.76 0.28 -8.41
C LEU A 99 4.90 0.12 -6.88
N GLN A 100 5.65 -0.88 -6.41
CA GLN A 100 5.95 -1.04 -4.98
C GLN A 100 6.78 0.13 -4.43
N PHE A 101 7.77 0.61 -5.19
CA PHE A 101 8.53 1.79 -4.80
C PHE A 101 7.66 3.05 -4.75
N GLU A 102 6.80 3.26 -5.73
CA GLU A 102 5.89 4.41 -5.74
C GLU A 102 4.91 4.37 -4.56
N ILE A 103 4.43 3.19 -4.17
CA ILE A 103 3.61 2.99 -2.96
C ILE A 103 4.39 3.40 -1.71
N TYR A 104 5.63 2.92 -1.58
CA TYR A 104 6.48 3.24 -0.43
C TYR A 104 6.75 4.75 -0.32
N ASP A 105 7.07 5.41 -1.43
CA ASP A 105 7.28 6.85 -1.47
C ASP A 105 6.00 7.64 -1.10
N LEU A 106 4.83 7.20 -1.59
CA LEU A 106 3.56 7.80 -1.22
C LEU A 106 3.26 7.65 0.28
N GLU A 107 3.54 6.49 0.88
CA GLU A 107 3.37 6.27 2.32
C GLU A 107 4.27 7.21 3.14
N GLY A 108 5.53 7.38 2.74
CA GLY A 108 6.46 8.34 3.33
C GLY A 108 5.96 9.78 3.22
N ASN A 109 5.48 10.17 2.04
CA ASN A 109 4.93 11.51 1.80
C ASN A 109 3.68 11.79 2.65
N ILE A 110 2.77 10.83 2.78
CA ILE A 110 1.58 10.94 3.64
C ILE A 110 1.99 11.13 5.09
N ALA A 111 2.97 10.37 5.59
CA ALA A 111 3.48 10.51 6.95
C ALA A 111 4.09 11.90 7.19
N ALA A 112 4.85 12.42 6.23
CA ALA A 112 5.42 13.77 6.30
C ALA A 112 4.32 14.84 6.40
N HIS A 113 3.29 14.79 5.54
CA HIS A 113 2.19 15.75 5.59
C HIS A 113 1.35 15.63 6.87
N ARG A 114 1.16 14.42 7.41
CA ARG A 114 0.53 14.24 8.73
C ARG A 114 1.33 14.93 9.83
N SER A 115 2.65 14.82 9.81
CA SER A 115 3.51 15.52 10.78
C SER A 115 3.42 17.04 10.64
N ILE A 116 3.31 17.57 9.42
CA ILE A 116 3.10 19.00 9.17
C ILE A 116 1.76 19.45 9.76
N LEU A 117 0.67 18.73 9.47
CA LEU A 117 -0.65 19.02 10.02
C LEU A 117 -0.64 19.04 11.55
N CYS A 118 0.03 18.10 12.20
CA CYS A 118 0.17 18.10 13.67
C CYS A 118 0.83 19.39 14.19
N ARG A 119 1.91 19.86 13.53
CA ARG A 119 2.60 21.09 13.93
C ARG A 119 1.75 22.33 13.67
N GLU A 120 0.99 22.36 12.58
CA GLU A 120 0.05 23.44 12.28
C GLU A 120 -1.05 23.53 13.33
N LEU A 121 -1.66 22.40 13.70
CA LEU A 121 -2.69 22.34 14.75
C LEU A 121 -2.12 22.71 16.13
N GLU A 122 -0.90 22.29 16.45
CA GLU A 122 -0.23 22.69 17.68
C GLU A 122 -0.02 24.21 17.72
N LYS A 123 0.43 24.79 16.61
CA LYS A 123 0.62 26.24 16.49
C LYS A 123 -0.71 27.00 16.65
N GLU A 124 -1.77 26.56 15.97
CA GLU A 124 -3.12 27.14 16.08
C GLU A 124 -3.61 27.09 17.53
N ALA A 125 -3.47 25.94 18.22
CA ALA A 125 -3.87 25.80 19.61
C ALA A 125 -3.08 26.72 20.56
N ARG A 126 -1.76 26.87 20.33
CA ARG A 126 -0.92 27.81 21.11
C ARG A 126 -1.35 29.26 20.91
N GLU A 127 -1.66 29.65 19.67
CA GLU A 127 -2.15 31.00 19.35
C GLU A 127 -3.52 31.28 19.98
N GLU A 128 -4.43 30.30 19.98
CA GLU A 128 -5.73 30.41 20.65
C GLU A 128 -5.60 30.58 22.17
N ILE A 129 -4.71 29.79 22.81
CA ILE A 129 -4.43 29.94 24.25
C ILE A 129 -3.87 31.33 24.54
N ALA A 130 -2.89 31.80 23.75
CA ALA A 130 -2.27 33.10 23.93
C ALA A 130 -3.24 34.28 23.71
N ALA A 131 -4.19 34.13 22.78
CA ALA A 131 -5.24 35.12 22.56
C ALA A 131 -6.25 35.18 23.73
N ASN A 132 -6.42 34.09 24.48
CA ASN A 132 -7.24 34.04 25.67
C ASN A 132 -6.49 34.59 26.90
N LYS A 133 -6.56 35.92 27.06
CA LYS A 133 -5.83 36.66 28.10
C LYS A 133 -6.10 36.14 29.52
N LYS A 134 -7.37 35.86 29.86
CA LYS A 134 -7.76 35.33 31.17
C LYS A 134 -7.16 33.94 31.43
N LEU A 135 -7.24 33.05 30.43
CA LEU A 135 -6.66 31.71 30.54
C LEU A 135 -5.13 31.79 30.68
N THR A 136 -4.49 32.67 29.92
CA THR A 136 -3.04 32.89 29.99
C THR A 136 -2.59 33.38 31.36
N GLU A 137 -3.31 34.34 31.96
CA GLU A 137 -3.07 34.81 33.33
C GLU A 137 -3.21 33.67 34.34
N GLN A 138 -4.29 32.89 34.28
CA GLN A 138 -4.52 31.75 35.18
C GLN A 138 -3.45 30.66 35.06
N LEU A 139 -3.03 30.32 33.84
CA LEU A 139 -1.96 29.35 33.62
C LEU A 139 -0.61 29.86 34.14
N SER A 140 -0.35 31.16 34.00
CA SER A 140 0.88 31.78 34.50
C SER A 140 0.94 31.78 36.03
N GLU A 141 -0.15 32.18 36.69
CA GLU A 141 -0.26 32.13 38.17
C GLU A 141 -0.15 30.70 38.69
N GLY A 142 -0.86 29.76 38.07
CA GLY A 142 -0.80 28.34 38.42
C GLY A 142 0.60 27.75 38.27
N PHE A 143 1.32 28.14 37.21
CA PHE A 143 2.70 27.70 37.02
C PHE A 143 3.66 28.29 38.05
N VAL A 144 3.52 29.57 38.43
CA VAL A 144 4.32 30.17 39.50
C VAL A 144 4.09 29.45 40.84
N ALA A 145 2.84 29.11 41.15
CA ALA A 145 2.51 28.33 42.34
C ALA A 145 3.13 26.92 42.27
N PHE A 146 3.04 26.25 41.12
CA PHE A 146 3.65 24.94 40.89
C PHE A 146 5.18 24.97 41.08
N MET A 147 5.86 25.97 40.53
CA MET A 147 7.30 26.18 40.68
C MET A 147 7.72 26.37 42.14
N SER A 148 6.84 26.98 42.95
CA SER A 148 7.10 27.32 44.35
C SER A 148 6.98 26.13 45.32
N ASN A 149 6.50 24.96 44.85
CA ASN A 149 6.27 23.78 45.68
C ASN A 149 7.55 23.01 46.09
N GLY A 150 8.74 23.48 45.69
CA GLY A 150 10.02 22.93 46.16
C GLY A 150 10.41 21.56 45.59
N GLU A 151 9.61 20.98 44.69
CA GLU A 151 9.96 19.73 44.00
C GLU A 151 11.08 19.93 42.96
N PRO A 152 11.99 18.95 42.82
CA PRO A 152 12.91 18.93 41.69
C PRO A 152 12.14 18.67 40.38
N ASN A 153 12.60 19.29 39.29
CA ASN A 153 12.09 19.10 37.93
C ASN A 153 10.69 19.69 37.66
N ASN A 154 10.50 20.97 38.03
CA ASN A 154 9.31 21.74 37.68
C ASN A 154 9.50 22.40 36.30
N THR A 155 8.95 21.79 35.26
CA THR A 155 8.93 22.34 33.89
C THR A 155 7.51 22.69 33.46
N TRP A 156 7.39 23.53 32.43
CA TRP A 156 6.10 23.88 31.85
C TRP A 156 5.37 22.66 31.30
N GLU A 157 6.08 21.73 30.67
CA GLU A 157 5.52 20.48 30.15
C GLU A 157 4.92 19.62 31.26
N ARG A 158 5.61 19.51 32.41
CA ARG A 158 5.10 18.75 33.56
C ARG A 158 3.86 19.42 34.17
N PHE A 159 3.87 20.75 34.28
CA PHE A 159 2.71 21.51 34.73
C PHE A 159 1.50 21.29 33.82
N LEU A 160 1.70 21.37 32.50
CA LEU A 160 0.63 21.11 31.54
C LEU A 160 0.12 19.66 31.62
N LEU A 161 1.01 18.66 31.68
CA LEU A 161 0.58 17.25 31.76
C LEU A 161 -0.23 16.92 33.03
N LEU A 162 0.04 17.60 34.14
CA LEU A 162 -0.72 17.43 35.39
C LEU A 162 -2.12 18.07 35.32
N ASN A 163 -2.24 19.21 34.66
CA ASN A 163 -3.50 19.97 34.59
C ASN A 163 -4.35 19.61 33.36
N PHE A 164 -3.71 19.07 32.32
CA PHE A 164 -4.31 18.57 31.09
C PHE A 164 -3.81 17.14 30.87
N PRO A 165 -4.31 16.17 31.66
CA PRO A 165 -3.92 14.78 31.50
C PRO A 165 -4.30 14.27 30.11
N HIS A 166 -3.68 13.17 29.70
CA HIS A 166 -4.00 12.53 28.42
C HIS A 166 -5.53 12.35 28.28
N PRO A 167 -6.12 12.69 27.12
CA PRO A 167 -7.54 12.51 26.89
C PRO A 167 -7.96 11.07 27.16
N SER A 168 -9.16 10.87 27.69
CA SER A 168 -9.66 9.52 27.93
C SER A 168 -9.80 8.75 26.61
N GLN A 169 -9.83 7.41 26.67
CA GLN A 169 -10.09 6.61 25.47
C GLN A 169 -11.40 7.01 24.78
N HIS A 170 -12.43 7.40 25.55
CA HIS A 170 -13.70 7.86 25.00
C HIS A 170 -13.54 9.17 24.22
N ASP A 171 -12.80 10.14 24.77
CA ASP A 171 -12.54 11.42 24.09
C ASP A 171 -11.75 11.23 22.80
N ILE A 172 -10.75 10.34 22.82
CA ILE A 172 -9.96 9.99 21.64
C ILE A 172 -10.85 9.35 20.57
N HIS A 173 -11.71 8.39 20.92
CA HIS A 173 -12.63 7.77 19.96
C HIS A 173 -13.57 8.80 19.34
N ASN A 174 -14.20 9.65 20.16
CA ASN A 174 -15.09 10.69 19.66
C ASN A 174 -14.36 11.68 18.72
N ALA A 175 -13.10 12.03 19.05
CA ALA A 175 -12.28 12.90 18.20
C ALA A 175 -11.92 12.20 16.88
N VAL A 176 -11.55 10.92 16.92
CA VAL A 176 -11.28 10.11 15.72
C VAL A 176 -12.52 10.01 14.84
N ASP A 177 -13.70 9.76 15.41
CA ASP A 177 -14.94 9.64 14.66
C ASP A 177 -15.33 10.96 13.99
N LYS A 178 -15.22 12.08 14.72
CA LYS A 178 -15.41 13.43 14.15
C LYS A 178 -14.41 13.71 13.03
N PHE A 179 -13.15 13.36 13.24
CA PHE A 179 -12.10 13.56 12.25
C PHE A 179 -12.33 12.72 10.99
N LYS A 180 -12.70 11.44 11.14
CA LYS A 180 -13.08 10.56 10.03
C LYS A 180 -14.37 11.00 9.33
N ALA A 181 -15.32 11.57 10.06
CA ALA A 181 -16.55 12.13 9.49
C ALA A 181 -16.27 13.41 8.69
N ALA A 182 -15.36 14.26 9.16
CA ALA A 182 -14.92 15.45 8.43
C ALA A 182 -14.03 15.11 7.22
N TYR A 183 -13.30 13.99 7.28
CA TYR A 183 -12.30 13.60 6.30
C TYR A 183 -12.49 12.13 5.86
N GLU A 184 -13.47 11.91 4.98
CA GLU A 184 -13.89 10.56 4.52
C GLU A 184 -12.75 9.66 4.03
N PHE A 185 -11.68 10.24 3.46
CA PHE A 185 -10.53 9.51 2.93
C PHE A 185 -9.68 8.81 4.01
N MET A 186 -9.92 9.05 5.30
CA MET A 186 -9.23 8.40 6.43
C MET A 186 -10.02 7.24 7.06
N ARG A 187 -11.10 6.78 6.40
CA ARG A 187 -11.91 5.64 6.88
C ARG A 187 -11.28 4.27 6.62
N ASP A 188 -10.35 4.17 5.68
CA ASP A 188 -9.67 2.94 5.26
C ASP A 188 -8.21 2.89 5.73
#